data_AF-A0A127SZG6-F1
#
_entry.id   AF-A0A127SZG6-F1
#
_cell.length_a   1.000
_cell.length_b   1.000
_cell.length_c   1.000
_cell.angle_alpha   90.00
_cell.angle_beta   90.00
_cell.angle_gamma   90.00
#
_symmetry.space_group_name_H-M   'P 1'
#
loop_
_entity.id
_entity.type
_entity.pdbx_description
1 polymer ?
#
loop_
_entity_poly.entity_id
_entity_poly.type
_entity_poly.pdbx_seq_one_letter_code
_entity_poly.pdbx_strand_id
1 'polypeptide(L)'
;MARWVQSNLKPFDINKKILQQGIQLAQSRYWQTGDMYQGLGWEMLDWPVNPDSIINGSGNKIALAARPVKAITPPTPAVRASWVHKTGATGGFGSY
;
A
#
# COMPACT_ATOMS: atom_id res chain seq x y z
N MET A 1 -15.73 -0.22 5.53
CA MET A 1 -14.30 -0.42 5.23
C MET A 1 -13.86 -1.88 5.20
N ALA A 2 -14.20 -2.73 6.18
CA ALA A 2 -13.77 -4.14 6.18
C ALA A 2 -14.10 -4.92 4.89
N ARG A 3 -15.27 -4.70 4.27
CA ARG A 3 -15.63 -5.31 2.97
C ARG A 3 -14.69 -4.91 1.84
N TRP A 4 -14.21 -3.65 1.84
CA TRP A 4 -13.22 -3.16 0.87
C TRP A 4 -11.87 -3.86 1.08
N VAL A 5 -11.44 -4.04 2.32
CA VAL A 5 -10.22 -4.78 2.66
C VAL A 5 -10.34 -6.25 2.22
N GLN A 6 -11.49 -6.90 2.44
CA GLN A 6 -11.72 -8.27 1.96
C GLN A 6 -11.58 -8.39 0.42
N SER A 7 -12.13 -7.43 -0.33
CA SER A 7 -11.97 -7.39 -1.79
C SER A 7 -10.50 -7.20 -2.21
N ASN A 8 -9.72 -6.45 -1.43
CA ASN A 8 -8.28 -6.27 -1.66
C ASN A 8 -7.46 -7.53 -1.32
N LEU A 9 -7.89 -8.31 -0.33
CA LEU A 9 -7.26 -9.59 0.04
C LEU A 9 -7.59 -10.71 -0.96
N LYS A 10 -8.80 -10.70 -1.54
CA LYS A 10 -9.29 -11.73 -2.47
C LYS A 10 -9.82 -11.11 -3.77
N PRO A 11 -8.96 -10.47 -4.58
CA PRO A 11 -9.40 -9.78 -5.79
C PRO A 11 -10.01 -10.72 -6.84
N PHE A 12 -9.66 -12.01 -6.81
CA PHE A 12 -10.19 -13.02 -7.74
C PHE A 12 -11.64 -13.41 -7.46
N ASP A 13 -12.18 -13.10 -6.27
CA ASP A 13 -13.59 -13.33 -5.92
C ASP A 13 -14.52 -12.24 -6.50
N ILE A 14 -13.96 -11.23 -7.20
CA ILE A 14 -14.70 -10.10 -7.74
C ILE A 14 -15.16 -10.40 -9.17
N ASN A 15 -16.47 -10.51 -9.36
CA ASN A 15 -17.06 -10.82 -10.67
C ASN A 15 -16.83 -9.72 -11.73
N LYS A 16 -16.78 -8.45 -11.31
CA LYS A 16 -16.55 -7.32 -12.23
C LYS A 16 -15.06 -7.25 -12.62
N LYS A 17 -14.74 -7.68 -13.85
CA LYS A 17 -13.35 -7.78 -14.35
C LYS A 17 -12.54 -6.50 -14.25
N ILE A 18 -13.14 -5.36 -14.58
CA ILE A 18 -12.45 -4.06 -14.49
C ILE A 18 -12.07 -3.73 -13.04
N LEU A 19 -12.96 -3.99 -12.07
CA LEU A 19 -12.68 -3.75 -10.66
C LEU A 19 -11.63 -4.73 -10.12
N GLN A 20 -11.73 -6.01 -10.52
CA GLN A 20 -10.72 -7.03 -10.21
C GLN A 20 -9.32 -6.60 -10.70
N GLN A 21 -9.22 -6.08 -11.91
CA GLN A 21 -7.96 -5.58 -12.47
C GLN A 21 -7.47 -4.32 -11.73
N GLY A 22 -8.37 -3.37 -11.46
CA GLY A 22 -8.04 -2.14 -10.72
C GLY A 22 -7.46 -2.41 -9.34
N ILE A 23 -8.03 -3.35 -8.58
CA ILE A 23 -7.52 -3.74 -7.26
C ILE A 23 -6.13 -4.40 -7.36
N GLN A 24 -5.90 -5.26 -8.36
CA GLN A 24 -4.58 -5.87 -8.58
C GLN A 24 -3.53 -4.83 -8.96
N LEU A 25 -3.87 -3.88 -9.84
CA LEU A 25 -2.98 -2.79 -10.23
C LEU A 25 -2.66 -1.87 -9.06
N ALA A 26 -3.65 -1.57 -8.21
CA ALA A 26 -3.45 -0.69 -7.05
C ALA A 26 -2.38 -1.19 -6.08
N GLN A 27 -2.20 -2.51 -5.98
CA GLN A 27 -1.18 -3.14 -5.12
C GLN A 27 0.11 -3.55 -5.88
N SER A 28 0.28 -3.11 -7.14
CA SER A 28 1.57 -3.25 -7.83
C SER A 28 2.60 -2.30 -7.23
N ARG A 29 3.86 -2.71 -7.19
CA ARG A 29 4.99 -1.92 -6.67
C ARG A 29 5.63 -1.14 -7.82
N TYR A 30 5.44 0.17 -7.83
CA TYR A 30 5.95 1.07 -8.88
C TYR A 30 7.25 1.76 -8.47
N TRP A 31 7.34 2.17 -7.20
CA TRP A 31 8.52 2.81 -6.63
C TRP A 31 8.84 2.23 -5.26
N GLN A 32 10.09 2.40 -4.85
CA GLN A 32 10.57 2.04 -3.52
C GLN A 32 11.26 3.23 -2.87
N THR A 33 10.99 3.44 -1.58
CA THR A 33 11.73 4.39 -0.73
C THR A 33 11.99 3.76 0.64
N GLY A 34 13.27 3.53 0.96
CA GLY A 34 13.63 2.64 2.07
C GLY A 34 12.99 1.26 1.89
N ASP A 35 12.32 0.78 2.93
CA ASP A 35 11.65 -0.53 2.93
C ASP A 35 10.22 -0.49 2.37
N MET A 36 9.70 0.70 2.08
CA MET A 36 8.32 0.88 1.62
C MET A 36 8.26 0.88 0.09
N TYR A 37 7.30 0.11 -0.41
CA TYR A 37 6.90 0.05 -1.81
C TYR A 37 5.63 0.87 -2.03
N GLN A 38 5.67 1.78 -2.99
CA GLN A 38 4.55 2.63 -3.36
C GLN A 38 3.70 1.96 -4.46
N GLY A 39 2.43 1.71 -4.15
CA GLY A 39 1.37 1.35 -5.08
C GLY A 39 0.50 2.55 -5.48
N LEU A 40 -0.66 2.29 -6.07
CA LEU A 40 -1.65 3.34 -6.34
C LEU A 40 -2.54 3.51 -5.10
N GLY A 41 -2.23 4.53 -4.31
CA GLY A 41 -2.84 4.75 -3.00
C GLY A 41 -2.18 3.90 -1.92
N TRP A 42 -2.11 2.58 -2.09
CA TRP A 42 -1.54 1.67 -1.08
C TRP A 42 -0.03 1.85 -0.87
N GLU A 43 0.39 1.69 0.39
CA GLU A 43 1.79 1.54 0.81
C GLU A 43 2.01 0.09 1.24
N MET A 44 3.11 -0.52 0.82
CA MET A 44 3.41 -1.93 1.09
C MET A 44 4.79 -2.13 1.67
N LEU A 45 4.93 -3.04 2.64
CA LEU A 45 6.20 -3.56 3.13
C LEU A 45 6.24 -5.07 2.95
N ASP A 46 7.43 -5.65 2.88
CA ASP A 46 7.57 -7.11 2.92
C ASP A 46 7.12 -7.66 4.30
N TRP A 47 6.47 -8.82 4.28
CA TRP A 47 6.03 -9.53 5.48
C TRP A 47 6.98 -10.70 5.79
N PRO A 48 7.39 -10.93 7.06
CA PRO A 48 7.02 -10.19 8.26
C PRO A 48 7.70 -8.82 8.35
N VAL A 49 6.99 -7.86 8.93
CA VAL A 49 7.43 -6.47 9.05
C VAL A 49 7.77 -6.13 10.51
N ASN A 50 8.82 -5.32 10.71
CA ASN A 50 9.08 -4.71 12.01
C ASN A 50 8.02 -3.62 12.28
N PRO A 51 7.23 -3.69 13.37
CA PRO A 51 6.25 -2.65 13.70
C PRO A 51 6.83 -1.23 13.75
N ASP A 52 8.08 -1.07 14.19
CA ASP A 52 8.75 0.23 14.22
C ASP A 52 8.92 0.82 12.82
N SER A 53 9.09 -0.01 11.79
CA SER A 53 9.16 0.45 10.40
C SER A 53 7.83 1.05 9.93
N ILE A 54 6.69 0.49 10.36
CA ILE A 54 5.35 1.02 10.02
C ILE A 54 5.12 2.36 10.72
N ILE A 55 5.40 2.43 12.03
CA ILE A 55 5.18 3.63 12.83
C ILE A 55 6.05 4.78 12.31
N ASN A 56 7.34 4.53 12.11
CA ASN A 56 8.27 5.54 11.61
C ASN A 56 7.98 5.94 10.16
N GLY A 57 7.51 4.99 9.34
CA GLY A 57 7.09 5.21 7.96
C GLY A 57 5.83 6.07 7.83
N SER A 58 4.96 6.08 8.85
CA SER A 58 3.66 6.76 8.82
C SER A 58 3.67 8.17 9.43
N GLY A 59 4.83 8.66 9.90
CA GLY A 59 4.94 9.94 10.59
C GLY A 59 5.05 11.16 9.68
N ASN A 60 4.80 12.36 10.23
CA ASN A 60 4.84 13.65 9.49
C ASN A 60 6.18 13.91 8.79
N LYS A 61 7.30 13.42 9.35
CA LYS A 61 8.63 13.55 8.72
C LYS A 61 8.70 12.85 7.36
N ILE A 62 7.92 11.77 7.17
CA ILE A 62 7.82 11.06 5.90
C ILE A 62 6.78 11.73 5.00
N ALA A 63 5.62 12.09 5.56
CA ALA A 63 4.53 12.67 4.78
C ALA A 63 4.81 14.07 4.21
N LEU A 64 5.64 14.87 4.89
CA LEU A 64 5.86 16.29 4.56
C LEU A 64 7.23 16.58 3.93
N ALA A 65 8.07 15.57 3.73
CA ALA A 65 9.42 15.75 3.19
C ALA A 65 9.63 14.96 1.91
N ALA A 66 10.37 15.55 0.96
CA ALA A 66 10.82 14.84 -0.22
C ALA A 66 11.76 13.69 0.18
N ARG A 67 11.62 12.54 -0.49
CA ARG A 67 12.48 11.37 -0.27
C ARG A 67 13.00 10.85 -1.60
N PRO A 68 14.24 10.32 -1.64
CA PRO A 68 14.71 9.61 -2.82
C PRO A 68 13.86 8.37 -3.05
N VAL A 69 13.57 8.10 -4.32
CA VAL A 69 12.78 6.95 -4.77
C VAL A 69 13.54 6.19 -5.85
N LYS A 70 13.38 4.87 -5.86
CA LYS A 70 13.85 3.99 -6.94
C LYS A 70 12.66 3.49 -7.74
N ALA A 71 12.67 3.71 -9.05
CA ALA A 71 11.65 3.15 -9.95
C ALA A 71 11.82 1.64 -10.10
N ILE A 72 10.70 0.93 -10.22
CA ILE A 72 10.64 -0.52 -10.47
C ILE A 72 10.08 -0.72 -11.88
N THR A 73 10.90 -1.25 -12.79
CA THR A 73 10.53 -1.40 -14.21
C THR A 73 10.91 -2.81 -14.71
N PRO A 74 9.94 -3.63 -15.14
CA PRO A 74 8.49 -3.39 -15.07
C PRO A 74 8.00 -3.34 -13.60
N PRO A 75 6.86 -2.68 -13.30
CA PRO A 75 6.28 -2.70 -11.96
C PRO A 75 6.09 -4.13 -11.47
N THR A 76 6.44 -4.40 -10.21
CA THR A 76 6.25 -5.74 -9.65
C THR A 76 4.77 -5.91 -9.31
N PRO A 77 4.07 -6.97 -9.76
CA PRO A 77 2.69 -7.23 -9.37
C PRO A 77 2.54 -7.39 -7.85
N ALA A 78 1.30 -7.43 -7.37
CA ALA A 78 1.00 -7.65 -5.94
C ALA A 78 1.71 -8.90 -5.40
N VAL A 79 2.52 -8.71 -4.34
CA VAL A 79 3.27 -9.78 -3.68
C VAL A 79 2.47 -10.28 -2.48
N ARG A 80 2.19 -11.58 -2.43
CA ARG A 80 1.32 -12.17 -1.38
C ARG A 80 1.83 -11.95 0.05
N ALA A 81 3.14 -12.01 0.27
CA ALA A 81 3.76 -11.76 1.57
C ALA A 81 4.05 -10.26 1.74
N SER A 82 3.00 -9.43 1.78
CA SER A 82 3.11 -7.99 2.02
C SER A 82 2.21 -7.52 3.14
N TRP A 83 2.70 -6.58 3.95
CA TRP A 83 1.85 -5.73 4.77
C TRP A 83 1.36 -4.55 3.92
N VAL A 84 0.06 -4.47 3.66
CA VAL A 84 -0.56 -3.41 2.82
C VAL A 84 -1.37 -2.48 3.72
N HIS A 85 -1.06 -1.19 3.73
CA HIS A 85 -1.68 -0.25 4.65
C HIS A 85 -1.88 1.15 4.06
N LYS A 86 -2.70 1.95 4.77
CA LYS A 86 -2.82 3.38 4.54
C LYS A 86 -3.28 4.11 5.80
N THR A 87 -2.74 5.29 6.06
CA THR A 87 -3.26 6.25 7.04
C THR A 87 -4.12 7.33 6.39
N GLY A 88 -5.09 7.86 7.13
CA GLY A 88 -5.88 9.03 6.73
C GLY A 88 -6.41 9.78 7.96
N ALA A 89 -6.47 11.11 7.88
CA ALA A 89 -6.96 11.94 8.98
C ALA A 89 -7.65 13.22 8.49
N THR A 90 -8.57 13.72 9.29
CA THR A 90 -9.17 15.06 9.19
C THR A 90 -9.10 15.75 10.55
N GLY A 91 -9.64 16.97 10.68
CA GLY A 91 -9.61 17.72 11.95
C GLY A 91 -10.29 17.04 13.15
N GLY A 92 -11.11 16.01 12.94
CA GLY A 92 -11.83 15.30 14.01
C GLY A 92 -11.82 13.77 13.91
N PHE A 93 -11.13 13.21 12.91
CA PHE A 93 -11.16 11.77 12.64
C PHE A 93 -9.79 11.25 12.23
N GLY A 94 -9.51 9.99 12.55
CA GLY A 94 -8.34 9.24 12.11
C GLY A 94 -8.74 7.84 11.67
N SER A 95 -8.08 7.33 10.63
CA SER A 95 -8.27 5.99 10.10
C SER A 95 -6.94 5.32 9.79
N TYR A 96 -6.91 4.02 10.03
CA TYR A 96 -5.91 3.07 9.57
C TYR A 96 -6.62 1.87 8.94
#